data_AF-A0A142BFQ5-F1
#
_entry.id   AF-A0A142BFQ5-F1
#
_cell.length_a   1.000
_cell.length_b   1.000
_cell.length_c   1.000
_cell.angle_alpha   90.00
_cell.angle_beta   90.00
_cell.angle_gamma   90.00
#
_symmetry.space_group_name_H-M   'P 1'
#
loop_
_entity.id
_entity.type
_entity.pdbx_description
1 polymer ?
#
loop_
_entity_poly.entity_id
_entity_poly.type
_entity_poly.pdbx_seq_one_letter_code
_entity_poly.pdbx_strand_id
1 'polypeptide(L)'
;MIFPPKSVHPKGELKELSKKCSTTSLEVDTFEGKIHVEWEPGASVTPMGQLPFFIQFLKTGCRFEPWVEDCPLTYKSNNAPEKVNVIGSLFLSILSGHKRYAHIGTLTGDGVNPKLLGMTRVVSDDSARRGLLK
;
A
#
# COMPACT_ATOMS: atom_id res chain seq x y z
N MET A 1 -4.97 61.94 19.10
CA MET A 1 -4.09 60.87 18.57
C MET A 1 -4.96 59.64 18.34
N ILE A 2 -5.04 59.14 17.10
CA ILE A 2 -5.85 57.97 16.75
C ILE A 2 -4.91 56.76 16.81
N PHE A 3 -5.17 55.81 17.72
CA PHE A 3 -4.37 54.59 17.82
C PHE A 3 -4.80 53.60 16.73
N PRO A 4 -3.84 52.91 16.07
CA PRO A 4 -4.17 51.88 15.11
C PRO A 4 -4.91 50.71 15.79
N PRO A 5 -5.85 50.06 15.09
CA PRO A 5 -6.61 48.95 15.65
C PRO A 5 -5.67 47.79 16.02
N LYS A 6 -5.79 47.28 17.25
CA LYS A 6 -5.07 46.09 17.72
C LYS A 6 -5.47 44.90 16.85
N SER A 7 -4.50 44.19 16.29
CA SER A 7 -4.76 42.95 15.53
C SER A 7 -5.31 41.88 16.48
N VAL A 8 -6.59 41.53 16.36
CA VAL A 8 -7.29 40.57 17.22
C VAL A 8 -7.04 39.12 16.77
N HIS A 9 -6.57 38.91 15.55
CA HIS A 9 -6.36 37.57 14.99
C HIS A 9 -4.90 37.10 15.18
N PRO A 10 -4.68 35.81 15.50
CA PRO A 10 -3.35 35.23 15.49
C PRO A 10 -2.73 35.37 14.09
N LYS A 11 -1.41 35.63 14.04
CA LYS A 11 -0.68 35.67 12.78
C LYS A 11 -0.86 34.30 12.10
N GLY A 12 -1.47 34.30 10.91
CA GLY A 12 -1.63 33.09 10.11
C GLY A 12 -0.27 32.45 9.80
N GLU A 13 -0.30 31.21 9.35
CA GLU A 13 0.92 30.47 8.99
C GLU A 13 1.76 31.28 7.99
N LEU A 14 3.09 31.29 8.22
CA LEU A 14 4.03 31.93 7.30
C LEU A 14 3.86 31.28 5.93
N LYS A 15 3.72 32.10 4.88
CA LYS A 15 3.72 31.66 3.48
C LYS A 15 4.82 30.61 3.31
N GLU A 16 4.39 29.40 2.96
CA GLU A 16 5.24 28.22 2.95
C GLU A 16 6.60 28.55 2.32
N LEU A 17 7.67 28.31 3.09
CA LEU A 17 9.02 28.20 2.53
C LEU A 17 8.89 27.22 1.37
N SER A 18 9.21 27.67 0.15
CA SER A 18 9.17 26.83 -1.04
C SER A 18 9.87 25.52 -0.72
N LYS A 19 9.09 24.47 -0.45
CA LYS A 19 9.63 23.19 -0.04
C LYS A 19 10.31 22.66 -1.29
N LYS A 20 11.63 22.82 -1.41
CA LYS A 20 12.40 22.16 -2.46
C LYS A 20 12.07 20.68 -2.28
N CYS A 21 11.36 20.11 -3.25
CA CYS A 21 11.11 18.68 -3.30
C CYS A 21 12.49 18.03 -3.40
N SER A 22 13.01 17.54 -2.28
CA SER A 22 14.27 16.82 -2.28
C SER A 22 13.99 15.51 -3.00
N THR A 23 14.51 15.36 -4.23
CA THR A 23 14.50 14.12 -5.00
C THR A 23 15.47 13.08 -4.42
N THR A 24 15.65 13.09 -3.10
CA THR A 24 16.52 12.15 -2.41
C THR A 24 15.79 10.81 -2.34
N SER A 25 16.46 9.75 -2.76
CA SER A 25 15.95 8.40 -2.64
C SER A 25 15.68 8.05 -1.18
N LEU A 26 14.48 7.53 -0.93
CA LEU A 26 14.03 7.09 0.39
C LEU A 26 14.18 5.58 0.47
N GLU A 27 14.89 5.11 1.50
CA GLU A 27 14.97 3.68 1.79
C GLU A 27 13.73 3.20 2.55
N VAL A 28 13.08 2.18 2.01
CA VAL A 28 11.86 1.58 2.57
C VAL A 28 12.08 0.08 2.74
N ASP A 29 11.81 -0.43 3.93
CA ASP A 29 11.94 -1.86 4.22
C ASP A 29 10.60 -2.58 4.02
N THR A 30 10.57 -3.55 3.10
CA THR A 30 9.37 -4.32 2.72
C THR A 30 9.59 -5.82 2.93
N PHE A 31 8.60 -6.66 2.60
CA PHE A 31 8.75 -8.12 2.74
C PHE A 31 9.69 -8.72 1.68
N GLU A 32 9.93 -8.02 0.56
CA GLU A 32 10.97 -8.38 -0.42
C GLU A 32 12.36 -7.84 -0.04
N GLY A 33 12.47 -7.15 1.09
CA GLY A 33 13.68 -6.47 1.53
C GLY A 33 13.64 -4.96 1.32
N LYS A 34 14.81 -4.33 1.33
CA LYS A 34 14.96 -2.88 1.21
C LYS A 34 14.85 -2.43 -0.24
N ILE A 35 14.03 -1.43 -0.48
CA ILE A 35 13.89 -0.77 -1.77
C ILE A 35 14.18 0.72 -1.65
N HIS A 36 14.54 1.35 -2.77
CA HIS A 36 14.69 2.79 -2.87
C HIS A 36 13.48 3.38 -3.60
N VAL A 37 12.84 4.37 -2.99
CA VAL A 37 11.68 5.07 -3.54
C VAL A 37 12.09 6.50 -3.88
N GLU A 38 11.84 6.90 -5.12
CA GLU A 38 12.12 8.24 -5.62
C GLU A 38 10.83 8.89 -6.13
N TRP A 39 10.69 10.19 -5.90
CA TRP A 39 9.56 10.97 -6.41
C TRP A 39 9.98 11.66 -7.69
N GLU A 40 9.28 11.37 -8.78
CA GLU A 40 9.45 12.08 -10.05
C GLU A 40 8.60 13.37 -10.04
N PRO A 41 9.21 14.57 -10.06
CA PRO A 41 8.47 15.83 -9.88
C PRO A 41 7.45 16.13 -10.98
N GLY A 42 7.66 15.58 -12.19
CA GLY A 42 6.79 15.79 -13.35
C GLY A 42 5.73 14.70 -13.54
N ALA A 43 5.78 13.62 -12.75
CA ALA A 43 4.85 12.51 -12.89
C ALA A 43 3.50 12.81 -12.23
N SER A 44 2.42 12.27 -12.79
CA SER A 44 1.12 12.26 -12.13
C SER A 44 1.18 11.41 -10.86
N VAL A 45 0.45 11.83 -9.82
CA VAL A 45 0.31 11.05 -8.57
C VAL A 45 -0.27 9.67 -8.89
N THR A 46 0.48 8.63 -8.57
CA THR A 46 0.02 7.25 -8.69
C THR A 46 -0.78 6.87 -7.43
N PRO A 47 -2.02 6.34 -7.56
CA PRO A 47 -2.83 5.96 -6.40
C PRO A 47 -2.13 4.99 -5.45
N MET A 48 -1.34 4.05 -6.00
CA MET A 48 -0.56 3.07 -5.23
C MET A 48 0.88 3.51 -4.94
N GLY A 49 1.28 4.74 -5.29
CA GLY A 49 2.65 5.21 -5.11
C GLY A 49 3.12 5.28 -3.65
N GLN A 50 2.18 5.35 -2.70
CA GLN A 50 2.48 5.35 -1.27
C GLN A 50 2.48 3.95 -0.64
N LEU A 51 2.12 2.91 -1.41
CA LEU A 51 2.00 1.55 -0.90
C LEU A 51 3.28 1.01 -0.25
N PRO A 52 4.50 1.26 -0.76
CA PRO A 52 5.72 0.76 -0.12
C PRO A 52 5.86 1.22 1.34
N PHE A 53 5.56 2.50 1.62
CA PHE A 53 5.62 3.05 2.98
C PHE A 53 4.56 2.42 3.89
N PHE A 54 3.37 2.14 3.34
CA PHE A 54 2.33 1.43 4.09
C PHE A 54 2.74 -0.01 4.40
N ILE A 55 3.40 -0.70 3.47
CA ILE A 55 3.95 -2.03 3.69
C ILE A 55 5.04 -2.02 4.77
N GLN A 56 5.93 -1.02 4.77
CA GLN A 56 6.92 -0.87 5.84
C GLN A 56 6.26 -0.70 7.21
N PHE A 57 5.16 0.05 7.28
CA PHE A 57 4.35 0.15 8.49
C PHE A 57 3.79 -1.23 8.91
N LEU A 58 3.23 -2.01 7.98
CA LEU A 58 2.72 -3.36 8.27
C LEU A 58 3.81 -4.30 8.78
N LYS A 59 5.01 -4.23 8.17
CA LYS A 59 6.18 -5.04 8.56
C LYS A 59 6.68 -4.64 9.95
N THR A 60 6.94 -3.35 10.17
CA THR A 60 7.44 -2.83 11.45
C THR A 60 6.45 -3.06 12.59
N GLY A 61 5.15 -3.02 12.30
CA GLY A 61 4.10 -3.26 13.28
C GLY A 61 3.66 -4.72 13.42
N CYS A 62 4.31 -5.67 12.75
CA CYS A 62 3.95 -7.09 12.71
C CYS A 62 2.44 -7.31 12.44
N ARG A 63 1.88 -6.62 11.44
CA ARG A 63 0.43 -6.63 11.17
C ARG A 63 0.02 -7.54 10.02
N PHE A 64 0.92 -7.83 9.09
CA PHE A 64 0.60 -8.61 7.89
C PHE A 64 1.01 -10.09 8.03
N GLU A 65 2.27 -10.37 8.34
CA GLU A 65 2.78 -11.74 8.50
C GLU A 65 1.98 -12.58 9.50
N PRO A 66 1.77 -12.14 10.77
CA PRO A 66 0.97 -12.92 11.72
C PRO A 66 -0.46 -13.15 11.25
N TRP A 67 -1.06 -12.18 10.56
CA TRP A 67 -2.42 -12.32 10.00
C TRP A 67 -2.47 -13.39 8.89
N VAL A 68 -1.42 -13.49 8.07
CA VAL A 68 -1.30 -14.53 7.05
C VAL A 68 -1.07 -15.90 7.69
N GLU A 69 -0.24 -15.98 8.73
CA GLU A 69 0.05 -17.22 9.45
C GLU A 69 -1.21 -17.79 10.13
N ASP A 70 -1.91 -16.94 10.88
CA ASP A 70 -3.14 -17.26 11.62
C ASP A 70 -4.33 -17.61 10.70
N CYS A 71 -4.20 -17.37 9.40
CA CYS A 71 -5.28 -17.68 8.47
C CYS A 71 -5.56 -19.20 8.43
N PRO A 72 -6.83 -19.63 8.64
CA PRO A 72 -7.21 -21.04 8.67
C PRO A 72 -7.21 -21.72 7.29
N LEU A 73 -6.88 -20.97 6.22
CA LEU A 73 -6.80 -21.51 4.87
C LEU A 73 -5.74 -22.60 4.78
N THR A 74 -6.18 -23.80 4.39
CA THR A 74 -5.33 -24.97 4.18
C THR A 74 -5.55 -25.52 2.79
N TYR A 75 -4.51 -25.52 1.98
CA TYR A 75 -4.52 -26.13 0.65
C TYR A 75 -3.59 -27.33 0.58
N LYS A 76 -3.98 -28.36 -0.17
CA LYS A 76 -3.23 -29.63 -0.29
C LYS A 76 -2.67 -29.90 -1.69
N SER A 77 -3.12 -29.17 -2.71
CA SER A 77 -2.72 -29.40 -4.10
C SER A 77 -1.42 -28.66 -4.44
N ASN A 78 -0.57 -29.26 -5.25
CA ASN A 78 0.64 -28.60 -5.78
C ASN A 78 0.33 -27.35 -6.61
N ASN A 79 -0.89 -27.24 -7.16
CA ASN A 79 -1.33 -26.08 -7.94
C ASN A 79 -2.02 -25.02 -7.07
N ALA A 80 -2.17 -25.26 -5.77
CA ALA A 80 -2.86 -24.33 -4.89
C ALA A 80 -2.02 -23.08 -4.62
N PRO A 81 -2.66 -21.89 -4.53
CA PRO A 81 -1.95 -20.69 -4.12
C PRO A 81 -1.53 -20.76 -2.65
N GLU A 82 -0.40 -20.12 -2.33
CA GLU A 82 -0.02 -19.87 -0.94
C GLU A 82 -1.02 -18.93 -0.24
N LYS A 83 -1.14 -19.03 1.09
CA LYS A 83 -2.05 -18.18 1.88
C LYS A 83 -1.78 -16.69 1.66
N VAL A 84 -0.50 -16.30 1.61
CA VAL A 84 -0.06 -14.92 1.37
C VAL A 84 -0.59 -14.38 0.04
N ASN A 85 -0.63 -15.21 -1.00
CA ASN A 85 -1.13 -14.79 -2.31
C ASN A 85 -2.64 -14.55 -2.27
N VAL A 86 -3.41 -15.38 -1.55
CA VAL A 86 -4.87 -15.20 -1.42
C VAL A 86 -5.18 -13.96 -0.60
N ILE A 87 -4.60 -13.86 0.60
CA ILE A 87 -4.82 -12.72 1.51
C ILE A 87 -4.32 -11.42 0.90
N GLY A 88 -3.11 -11.43 0.35
CA GLY A 88 -2.50 -10.26 -0.28
C GLY A 88 -3.28 -9.78 -1.51
N SER A 89 -3.83 -10.68 -2.32
CA SER A 89 -4.67 -10.28 -3.46
C SER A 89 -5.96 -9.61 -3.01
N LEU A 90 -6.62 -10.14 -1.97
CA LEU A 90 -7.80 -9.50 -1.37
C LEU A 90 -7.45 -8.12 -0.80
N PHE A 91 -6.33 -8.03 -0.09
CA PHE A 91 -5.83 -6.81 0.51
C PHE A 91 -5.55 -5.73 -0.54
N LEU A 92 -4.77 -6.04 -1.58
CA LEU A 92 -4.48 -5.13 -2.69
C LEU A 92 -5.74 -4.69 -3.43
N SER A 93 -6.70 -5.61 -3.63
CA SER A 93 -8.00 -5.29 -4.23
C SER A 93 -8.79 -4.26 -3.42
N ILE A 94 -8.82 -4.43 -2.10
CA ILE A 94 -9.48 -3.47 -1.19
C ILE A 94 -8.80 -2.11 -1.23
N LEU A 95 -7.45 -2.07 -1.18
CA LEU A 95 -6.70 -0.82 -1.28
C LEU A 95 -6.86 -0.12 -2.64
N SER A 96 -7.09 -0.90 -3.69
CA SER A 96 -7.40 -0.39 -5.04
C SER A 96 -8.86 0.10 -5.17
N GLY A 97 -9.65 0.05 -4.09
CA GLY A 97 -11.03 0.52 -4.05
C GLY A 97 -12.02 -0.43 -4.74
N HIS A 98 -11.63 -1.68 -5.01
CA HIS A 98 -12.52 -2.64 -5.64
C HIS A 98 -13.64 -3.08 -4.69
N LYS A 99 -14.85 -3.18 -5.23
CA LYS A 99 -16.05 -3.62 -4.49
C LYS A 99 -16.54 -5.01 -4.87
N ARG A 100 -15.97 -5.61 -5.92
CA ARG A 100 -16.39 -6.92 -6.46
C ARG A 100 -15.15 -7.78 -6.73
N TYR A 101 -15.23 -9.08 -6.44
CA TYR A 101 -14.13 -10.02 -6.68
C TYR A 101 -13.64 -10.02 -8.12
N ALA A 102 -14.55 -9.88 -9.10
CA ALA A 102 -14.21 -9.84 -10.52
C ALA A 102 -13.16 -8.76 -10.87
N HIS A 103 -13.03 -7.71 -10.07
CA HIS A 103 -12.07 -6.64 -10.30
C HIS A 103 -10.64 -7.02 -9.86
N ILE A 104 -10.46 -8.10 -9.08
CA ILE A 104 -9.12 -8.60 -8.72
C ILE A 104 -8.29 -8.89 -9.97
N GLY A 105 -8.93 -9.32 -11.06
CA GLY A 105 -8.26 -9.60 -12.32
C GLY A 105 -7.44 -8.42 -12.87
N THR A 106 -7.79 -7.17 -12.56
CA THR A 106 -7.02 -5.99 -13.00
C THR A 106 -5.64 -5.89 -12.35
N LEU A 107 -5.43 -6.57 -11.22
CA LEU A 107 -4.16 -6.61 -10.50
C LEU A 107 -3.20 -7.69 -11.02
N THR A 108 -3.66 -8.62 -11.85
CA THR A 108 -2.86 -9.77 -12.31
C THR A 108 -1.60 -9.36 -13.08
N GLY A 109 -1.62 -8.20 -13.76
CA GLY A 109 -0.47 -7.66 -14.50
C GLY A 109 0.55 -6.91 -13.63
N ASP A 110 0.30 -6.77 -12.32
CA ASP A 110 1.18 -6.03 -11.41
C ASP A 110 2.41 -6.86 -11.03
N GLY A 111 3.57 -6.44 -11.52
CA GLY A 111 4.85 -7.10 -11.23
C GLY A 111 5.61 -6.54 -10.02
N VAL A 112 5.10 -5.47 -9.39
CA VAL A 112 5.82 -4.71 -8.35
C VAL A 112 5.12 -4.89 -7.00
N ASN A 113 3.87 -4.45 -6.87
CA ASN A 113 3.22 -4.36 -5.55
C ASN A 113 3.03 -5.71 -4.84
N PRO A 114 2.68 -6.82 -5.54
CA PRO A 114 2.56 -8.12 -4.89
C PRO A 114 3.86 -8.55 -4.21
N LYS A 115 5.01 -8.32 -4.87
CA LYS A 115 6.29 -8.76 -4.33
C LYS A 115 6.70 -7.99 -3.08
N LEU A 116 6.39 -6.69 -3.01
CA LEU A 116 6.61 -5.88 -1.81
C LEU A 116 5.89 -6.45 -0.58
N LEU A 117 4.77 -7.14 -0.76
CA LEU A 117 4.01 -7.87 0.27
C LEU A 117 4.51 -9.30 0.53
N GLY A 118 5.58 -9.74 -0.14
CA GLY A 118 6.07 -11.12 -0.06
C GLY A 118 5.21 -12.12 -0.85
N MET A 119 4.38 -11.64 -1.78
CA MET A 119 3.56 -12.48 -2.63
C MET A 119 4.35 -12.93 -3.86
N THR A 120 4.10 -14.16 -4.31
CA THR A 120 4.63 -14.69 -5.57
C THR A 120 3.72 -14.37 -6.76
N ARG A 121 2.41 -14.18 -6.52
CA ARG A 121 1.43 -13.84 -7.56
C ARG A 121 0.14 -13.25 -7.00
N VAL A 122 -0.59 -12.53 -7.85
CA VAL A 122 -2.01 -12.23 -7.62
C VAL A 122 -2.85 -13.44 -8.02
N VAL A 123 -3.82 -13.84 -7.18
CA VAL A 123 -4.72 -14.95 -7.47
C VAL A 123 -5.93 -14.50 -8.29
N SER A 124 -6.58 -15.43 -8.98
CA SER A 124 -7.83 -15.16 -9.67
C SER A 124 -8.96 -14.81 -8.69
N ASP A 125 -9.98 -14.11 -9.19
CA ASP A 125 -11.19 -13.79 -8.44
C ASP A 125 -11.89 -15.05 -7.90
N ASP A 126 -11.93 -16.12 -8.69
CA ASP A 126 -12.50 -17.40 -8.29
C ASP A 126 -11.69 -18.06 -7.16
N SER A 127 -10.35 -18.01 -7.21
CA SER A 127 -9.50 -18.51 -6.13
C SER A 127 -9.71 -17.72 -4.84
N ALA A 128 -9.76 -16.38 -4.95
CA ALA A 128 -10.02 -15.50 -3.81
C ALA A 128 -11.39 -15.75 -3.19
N ARG A 129 -12.44 -15.89 -4.01
CA ARG A 129 -13.79 -16.19 -3.56
C ARG A 129 -13.86 -17.56 -2.87
N ARG A 130 -13.27 -18.60 -3.46
CA ARG A 130 -13.25 -19.95 -2.87
C ARG A 130 -12.52 -19.98 -1.54
N GLY A 131 -11.51 -19.15 -1.33
CA GLY A 131 -10.83 -19.03 -0.04
C GLY A 131 -11.71 -18.45 1.09
N LEU A 132 -12.84 -17.83 0.76
CA LEU A 132 -13.78 -17.28 1.74
C LEU A 132 -15.04 -18.13 1.91
N LEU A 133 -15.24 -19.12 1.04
CA LEU A 133 -16.30 -20.10 1.18
C LEU A 133 -15.87 -21.14 2.21
N LYS A 134 -16.65 -21.25 3.29
CA LYS A 134 -16.50 -22.31 4.31
C LYS A 134 -16.76 -23.68 3.71
#